data_AF-A0A172TUI0-F1
#
_entry.id   AF-A0A172TUI0-F1
#
_cell.length_a   1.000
_cell.length_b   1.000
_cell.length_c   1.000
_cell.angle_alpha   90.00
_cell.angle_beta   90.00
_cell.angle_gamma   90.00
#
_symmetry.space_group_name_H-M   'P 1'
#
loop_
_entity.id
_entity.type
_entity.pdbx_description
1 polymer ?
#
loop_
_entity_poly.entity_id
_entity_poly.type
_entity_poly.pdbx_seq_one_letter_code
_entity_poly.pdbx_strand_id
1 'polypeptide(L)'
;MLLHQFNRLSKGKKYQYLLFNGACVSDRNTDAEDILLFQLTDYYVEIFFKRHTDRINKVKCFKDTNELDPYLEEININALFC
;
A
#
# COMPACT_ATOMS: atom_id res chain seq x y z
N MET A 1 -6.27 4.77 -13.37
CA MET A 1 -7.24 3.67 -13.65
C MET A 1 -8.26 3.59 -12.52
N LEU A 2 -9.54 3.39 -12.83
CA LEU A 2 -10.60 3.31 -11.81
C LEU A 2 -10.46 2.04 -10.94
N LEU A 3 -10.89 2.11 -9.68
CA LEU A 3 -10.76 1.01 -8.70
C LEU A 3 -11.33 -0.32 -9.22
N HIS A 4 -12.52 -0.31 -9.84
CA HIS A 4 -13.14 -1.53 -10.36
C HIS A 4 -12.32 -2.18 -11.50
N GLN A 5 -11.65 -1.37 -12.33
CA GLN A 5 -10.78 -1.86 -13.40
C GLN A 5 -9.50 -2.45 -12.81
N PHE A 6 -8.89 -1.76 -11.84
CA PHE A 6 -7.72 -2.24 -11.11
C PHE A 6 -8.01 -3.58 -10.44
N ASN A 7 -9.16 -3.71 -9.78
CA ASN A 7 -9.53 -4.93 -9.05
C ASN A 7 -9.60 -6.18 -9.93
N ARG A 8 -9.83 -6.05 -11.24
CA ARG A 8 -9.88 -7.14 -12.21
C ARG A 8 -8.50 -7.63 -12.68
N LEU A 9 -7.43 -6.89 -12.40
CA LEU A 9 -6.08 -7.32 -12.74
C LEU A 9 -5.63 -8.50 -11.85
N SER A 10 -4.78 -9.37 -12.40
CA SER A 10 -4.08 -10.38 -11.59
C SER A 10 -3.12 -9.70 -10.61
N LYS A 11 -2.76 -10.37 -9.51
CA LYS A 11 -1.85 -9.82 -8.49
C LYS A 11 -0.54 -9.28 -9.08
N GLY A 12 0.08 -10.02 -10.00
CA GLY A 12 1.30 -9.59 -10.68
C GLY A 12 1.08 -8.33 -11.55
N LYS A 13 -0.04 -8.25 -12.29
CA LYS A 13 -0.37 -7.06 -13.09
C LYS A 13 -0.73 -5.86 -12.21
N LYS A 14 -1.37 -6.07 -11.06
CA LYS A 14 -1.63 -5.02 -10.05
C LYS A 14 -0.32 -4.44 -9.55
N TYR A 15 0.62 -5.31 -9.15
CA TYR A 15 1.93 -4.87 -8.67
C TYR A 15 2.72 -4.13 -9.74
N GLN A 16 2.80 -4.68 -10.95
CA GLN A 16 3.45 -4.01 -12.08
C GLN A 16 2.81 -2.64 -12.35
N TYR A 17 1.49 -2.55 -12.37
CA TYR A 17 0.80 -1.28 -12.57
C TYR A 17 1.16 -0.25 -11.50
N LEU A 18 1.19 -0.64 -10.23
CA LEU A 18 1.57 0.23 -9.12
C LEU A 18 3.02 0.70 -9.22
N LEU A 19 3.95 -0.16 -9.61
CA LEU A 19 5.35 0.23 -9.80
C LEU A 19 5.54 1.30 -10.89
N PHE A 20 4.70 1.29 -11.93
CA PHE A 20 4.82 2.26 -13.04
C PHE A 20 3.92 3.49 -12.88
N ASN A 21 2.83 3.40 -12.13
CA ASN A 21 1.77 4.44 -12.12
C ASN A 21 1.40 4.92 -10.71
N GLY A 22 1.80 4.21 -9.67
CA GLY A 22 1.55 4.58 -8.28
C GLY A 22 2.76 5.23 -7.64
N ALA A 23 2.52 6.03 -6.60
CA ALA A 23 3.57 6.48 -5.69
C ALA A 23 3.63 5.53 -4.51
N CYS A 24 4.78 4.92 -4.24
CA CYS A 24 5.01 4.21 -2.97
C CYS A 24 5.14 5.29 -1.89
N VAL A 25 4.19 5.35 -0.96
CA VAL A 25 4.12 6.43 0.05
C VAL A 25 4.59 5.98 1.42
N SER A 26 4.54 4.68 1.71
CA SER A 26 5.01 4.11 2.96
C SER A 26 5.16 2.59 2.84
N ASP A 27 5.85 1.99 3.79
CA ASP A 27 5.89 0.56 4.03
C ASP A 27 5.67 0.26 5.51
N ARG A 28 5.18 -0.94 5.79
CA ARG A 28 4.96 -1.45 7.14
C ARG A 28 5.42 -2.90 7.17
N ASN A 29 6.13 -3.27 8.23
CA ASN A 29 6.60 -4.64 8.41
C ASN A 29 5.92 -5.27 9.63
N THR A 30 5.50 -6.53 9.47
CA THR A 30 4.98 -7.36 10.56
C THR A 30 5.81 -8.64 10.64
N ASP A 31 5.58 -9.47 11.66
CA ASP A 31 6.30 -10.74 11.79
C ASP A 31 6.07 -11.70 10.61
N ALA A 32 4.92 -11.59 9.94
CA ALA A 32 4.50 -12.50 8.88
C ALA A 32 4.53 -11.90 7.46
N GLU A 33 4.39 -10.58 7.36
CA GLU A 33 4.14 -9.89 6.10
C GLU A 33 4.89 -8.56 6.00
N ASP A 34 5.42 -8.29 4.82
CA ASP A 34 5.95 -6.98 4.43
C ASP A 34 4.86 -6.29 3.59
N ILE A 35 4.46 -5.08 3.96
CA ILE A 35 3.29 -4.40 3.43
C ILE A 35 3.71 -3.09 2.78
N LEU A 36 3.51 -2.95 1.49
CA LEU A 36 3.77 -1.70 0.77
C LEU A 36 2.48 -0.92 0.55
N LEU A 37 2.48 0.35 0.91
CA LEU A 37 1.38 1.28 0.66
C LEU A 37 1.68 2.15 -0.56
N PHE A 38 0.80 2.05 -1.55
CA PHE A 38 0.82 2.89 -2.74
C PHE A 38 -0.36 3.85 -2.76
N GLN A 39 -0.12 5.07 -3.23
CA GLN A 39 -1.15 6.01 -3.62
C GLN A 39 -1.33 6.01 -5.14
N LEU A 40 -2.57 5.79 -5.56
CA LEU A 40 -3.06 6.10 -6.90
C LEU A 40 -3.97 7.32 -6.83
N THR A 41 -4.32 7.91 -7.97
CA THR A 41 -4.99 9.21 -8.08
C THR A 41 -6.12 9.44 -7.06
N ASP A 42 -7.02 8.46 -6.87
CA ASP A 42 -8.23 8.62 -6.04
C ASP A 42 -8.37 7.55 -4.93
N TYR A 43 -7.34 6.72 -4.71
CA TYR A 43 -7.39 5.62 -3.74
C TYR A 43 -6.00 5.10 -3.40
N TYR A 44 -5.92 4.43 -2.27
CA TYR A 44 -4.72 3.75 -1.80
C TYR A 44 -4.79 2.25 -2.07
N VAL A 45 -3.62 1.64 -2.19
CA VAL A 45 -3.46 0.20 -2.38
C VAL A 45 -2.34 -0.34 -1.48
N GLU A 46 -2.68 -1.29 -0.63
CA GLU A 46 -1.70 -2.09 0.10
C GLU A 46 -1.40 -3.39 -0.68
N ILE A 47 -0.12 -3.71 -0.80
CA ILE A 47 0.34 -5.03 -1.23
C ILE A 47 1.02 -5.72 -0.06
N PHE A 48 0.51 -6.89 0.27
CA PHE A 48 1.01 -7.75 1.34
C PHE A 48 1.87 -8.84 0.72
N PHE A 49 3.17 -8.79 1.00
CA PHE A 49 4.12 -9.83 0.64
C PHE A 49 4.25 -10.80 1.81
N LYS A 50 4.21 -12.10 1.51
CA LYS A 50 4.59 -13.10 2.50
C LYS A 50 6.09 -13.04 2.70
N ARG A 51 6.50 -12.81 3.95
CA ARG A 51 7.90 -12.68 4.35
C ARG A 51 8.72 -13.89 3.87
N HIS A 52 9.92 -13.64 3.39
CA HIS A 52 10.87 -14.64 2.85
C HIS A 52 10.47 -15.35 1.54
N THR A 53 9.36 -14.98 0.89
CA THR A 53 8.93 -15.66 -0.34
C THR A 53 8.66 -14.74 -1.53
N ASP A 54 8.77 -13.41 -1.37
CA ASP A 54 8.42 -12.38 -2.37
C ASP A 54 7.04 -12.58 -3.03
N ARG A 55 6.19 -13.40 -2.41
CA ARG A 55 4.88 -13.79 -2.94
C ARG A 55 3.83 -12.82 -2.43
N ILE A 56 3.10 -12.22 -3.36
CA ILE A 56 1.95 -11.37 -3.02
C ILE A 56 0.83 -12.24 -2.43
N ASN A 57 0.65 -12.13 -1.12
CA ASN A 57 -0.42 -12.80 -0.39
C ASN A 57 -1.77 -12.11 -0.67
N LYS A 58 -1.82 -10.80 -0.52
CA LYS A 58 -3.06 -10.01 -0.62
C LYS A 58 -2.80 -8.65 -1.27
N VAL A 59 -3.86 -8.11 -1.88
CA VAL A 59 -3.91 -6.72 -2.32
C VAL A 59 -5.20 -6.12 -1.75
N LYS A 60 -5.10 -5.05 -0.96
CA LYS A 60 -6.24 -4.32 -0.40
C LYS A 60 -6.28 -2.94 -1.02
N CYS A 61 -7.45 -2.48 -1.43
CA CYS A 61 -7.63 -1.13 -1.95
C CYS A 61 -8.64 -0.41 -1.06
N PHE A 62 -8.41 0.87 -0.79
CA PHE A 62 -9.32 1.66 0.04
C PHE A 62 -9.26 3.14 -0.36
N LYS A 63 -10.31 3.88 -0.02
CA LYS A 63 -10.40 5.33 -0.22
C LYS A 63 -10.42 6.11 1.09
N ASP A 64 -10.83 5.45 2.17
CA ASP A 64 -10.96 6.06 3.48
C ASP A 64 -9.57 6.26 4.09
N THR A 65 -9.31 7.47 4.58
CA THR A 65 -8.06 7.82 5.24
C THR A 65 -7.92 7.18 6.62
N ASN A 66 -9.01 6.69 7.22
CA ASN A 66 -8.95 5.96 8.51
C ASN A 66 -8.06 4.71 8.42
N GLU A 67 -7.91 4.12 7.23
CA GLU A 67 -7.05 2.96 7.00
C GLU A 67 -5.55 3.34 6.93
N LEU A 68 -5.23 4.64 6.99
CA LEU A 68 -3.86 5.15 7.06
C LEU A 68 -3.33 5.25 8.48
N ASP A 69 -4.18 5.14 9.51
CA ASP A 69 -3.78 5.28 10.92
C ASP A 69 -2.51 4.48 11.28
N PRO A 70 -2.34 3.20 10.87
CA PRO A 70 -1.14 2.44 11.19
C PRO A 70 0.16 3.03 10.60
N TYR A 71 0.05 3.81 9.53
CA TYR A 71 1.19 4.46 8.87
C TYR A 71 1.47 5.86 9.44
N LEU A 72 0.45 6.50 10.00
CA LEU A 72 0.56 7.83 10.61
C LEU A 72 1.18 7.76 12.01
N GLU A 73 0.92 6.68 12.75
CA GLU A 73 1.50 6.45 14.08
C GLU A 73 3.05 6.38 14.05
N GLU A 74 3.64 5.97 12.93
CA GLU A 74 5.10 5.91 12.76
C GLU A 74 5.72 7.28 12.44
N ILE A 75 4.92 8.27 12.03
CA ILE A 75 5.43 9.59 11.66
C ILE A 75 5.62 10.44 12.93
N ASN A 76 6.87 10.62 13.34
CA ASN A 76 7.21 11.51 14.43
C ASN A 76 7.14 12.99 13.99
N ILE A 77 6.02 13.65 14.30
CA ILE A 77 5.82 15.08 14.03
C ILE A 77 6.32 16.01 15.14
N ASN A 78 6.96 15.49 16.20
CA ASN A 78 7.46 16.34 17.30
C ASN A 78 8.46 17.39 16.81
N ALA A 79 9.17 17.12 15.71
CA ALA A 79 10.09 18.08 15.09
C ALA A 79 9.39 19.32 14.49
N LEU A 80 8.07 19.33 14.35
CA LEU A 80 7.29 20.45 13.80
C LEU A 80 6.81 21.44 14.87
N PHE A 81 6.88 21.07 16.14
CA PHE A 81 6.49 21.93 17.26
C PHE A 81 7.77 22.50 17.88
N CYS A 82 8.13 23.72 17.48
CA CYS A 82 9.21 24.52 18.08
C CYS A 82 8.78 25.13 19.42
#